data_AF-A0A448U2C2-F1
#
_entry.id   AF-A0A448U2C2-F1
#
_cell.length_a   1.000
_cell.length_b   1.000
_cell.length_c   1.000
_cell.angle_alpha   90.00
_cell.angle_beta   90.00
_cell.angle_gamma   90.00
#
_symmetry.space_group_name_H-M   'P 1'
#
loop_
_entity.id
_entity.type
_entity.pdbx_description
1 polymer ?
#
loop_
_entity_poly.entity_id
_entity_poly.type
_entity_poly.pdbx_seq_one_letter_code
_entity_poly.pdbx_strand_id
1 'polypeptide(L)'
;MATLFAIFSVTIQANAEEITTELGEVTVTAEQERSQKIGEIKKNRRAIQEELIANTKDLVRYTTDVGIADSGRHLKGFAMRGVEGNRVGISIDGVNLPDSEENSLYARLGFIYHR
;
A
#
# COMPACT_ATOMS: atom_id res chain seq x y z
N MET A 1 -80.69 34.69 -48.05
CA MET A 1 -79.57 34.00 -48.71
C MET A 1 -78.33 34.22 -47.86
N ALA A 2 -77.96 33.25 -47.02
CA ALA A 2 -76.77 33.32 -46.16
C ALA A 2 -75.86 32.13 -46.51
N THR A 3 -74.66 32.42 -47.02
CA THR A 3 -73.68 31.42 -47.43
C THR A 3 -72.84 31.01 -46.23
N LEU A 4 -72.87 29.73 -45.88
CA LEU A 4 -72.10 29.14 -44.78
C LEU A 4 -70.73 28.67 -45.32
N PHE A 5 -69.64 29.23 -44.79
CA PHE A 5 -68.27 28.78 -45.10
C PHE A 5 -67.89 27.63 -44.15
N ALA A 6 -67.52 26.47 -44.70
CA ALA A 6 -67.03 25.34 -43.92
C ALA A 6 -65.54 25.53 -43.60
N ILE A 7 -65.18 25.41 -42.32
CA ILE A 7 -63.79 25.49 -41.83
C ILE A 7 -63.28 24.05 -41.71
N PHE A 8 -62.25 23.69 -42.47
CA PHE A 8 -61.62 22.37 -42.38
C PHE A 8 -60.51 22.43 -41.32
N SER A 9 -60.63 21.67 -40.24
CA SER A 9 -59.62 21.59 -39.18
C SER A 9 -58.64 20.45 -39.49
N VAL A 10 -57.36 20.78 -39.70
CA VAL A 10 -56.28 19.79 -39.74
C VAL A 10 -55.74 19.62 -38.32
N THR A 11 -55.72 18.39 -37.81
CA THR A 11 -55.05 18.03 -36.56
C THR A 11 -53.70 17.40 -36.87
N ILE A 12 -52.62 18.01 -36.37
CA ILE A 12 -51.27 17.44 -36.42
C ILE A 12 -51.05 16.71 -35.09
N GLN A 13 -50.82 15.40 -35.14
CA GLN A 13 -50.35 14.62 -33.99
C GLN A 13 -48.83 14.53 -34.04
N ALA A 14 -48.15 15.16 -33.08
CA ALA A 14 -46.73 14.94 -32.83
C ALA A 14 -46.59 13.80 -31.81
N ASN A 15 -45.93 12.71 -32.19
CA ASN A 15 -45.53 11.66 -31.27
C ASN A 15 -44.11 12.00 -30.77
N ALA A 16 -43.97 12.22 -29.47
CA ALA A 16 -42.68 12.35 -28.81
C ALA A 16 -42.31 10.99 -28.22
N GLU A 17 -41.28 10.35 -28.76
CA GLU A 17 -40.66 9.18 -28.15
C GLU A 17 -39.76 9.65 -26.98
N GLU A 18 -40.10 9.26 -25.76
CA GLU A 18 -39.22 9.41 -24.59
C GLU A 18 -38.13 8.33 -24.64
N ILE A 19 -36.88 8.76 -24.81
CA ILE A 19 -35.70 7.89 -24.68
C ILE A 19 -35.27 7.93 -23.21
N THR A 20 -35.62 6.89 -22.46
CA THR A 20 -35.14 6.69 -21.08
C THR A 20 -33.78 6.00 -21.13
N THR A 21 -32.71 6.76 -20.95
CA THR A 21 -31.36 6.20 -20.76
C THR A 21 -31.20 5.74 -19.31
N GLU A 22 -31.21 4.44 -19.09
CA GLU A 22 -30.94 3.82 -17.80
C GLU A 22 -29.42 3.83 -17.52
N LEU A 23 -29.01 4.26 -16.33
CA LEU A 23 -27.59 4.30 -15.93
C LEU A 23 -27.11 2.91 -15.52
N GLY A 24 -25.93 2.50 -16.01
CA GLY A 24 -25.34 1.20 -15.71
C GLY A 24 -24.92 1.05 -14.24
N GLU A 25 -25.08 -0.17 -13.71
CA GLU A 25 -24.72 -0.53 -12.34
C GLU A 25 -23.19 -0.56 -12.16
N VAL A 26 -22.69 0.07 -11.09
CA VAL A 26 -21.28 0.05 -10.71
C VAL A 26 -21.07 -0.97 -9.60
N THR A 27 -20.60 -2.17 -9.96
CA THR A 27 -20.19 -3.19 -8.99
C THR A 27 -18.84 -2.85 -8.37
N VAL A 28 -18.84 -2.49 -7.08
CA VAL A 28 -17.61 -2.28 -6.29
C VAL A 28 -17.22 -3.61 -5.63
N THR A 29 -16.19 -4.27 -6.17
CA THR A 29 -15.59 -5.44 -5.52
C THR A 29 -14.53 -4.99 -4.52
N ALA A 30 -14.77 -5.21 -3.22
CA ALA A 30 -13.76 -5.00 -2.19
C ALA A 30 -12.98 -6.30 -1.96
N GLU A 31 -11.65 -6.21 -1.97
CA GLU A 31 -10.80 -7.33 -1.59
C GLU A 31 -10.77 -7.43 -0.07
N GLN A 32 -11.20 -8.57 0.47
CA GLN A 32 -11.28 -8.77 1.90
C GLN A 32 -9.86 -8.88 2.48
N GLU A 33 -9.39 -7.83 3.15
CA GLU A 33 -8.10 -7.86 3.81
C GLU A 33 -8.08 -8.99 4.86
N ARG A 34 -7.17 -9.94 4.66
CA ARG A 34 -6.89 -11.03 5.60
C ARG A 34 -6.66 -10.42 6.99
N SER A 35 -7.34 -10.96 8.00
CA SER A 35 -7.19 -10.60 9.42
C SER A 35 -5.73 -10.25 9.76
N GLN A 36 -5.48 -8.96 9.96
CA GLN A 36 -4.18 -8.46 10.37
C GLN A 36 -3.98 -8.79 11.85
N LYS A 37 -2.83 -9.37 12.21
CA LYS A 37 -2.51 -9.55 13.62
C LYS A 37 -2.30 -8.18 14.27
N ILE A 38 -2.67 -8.05 15.54
CA ILE A 38 -2.47 -6.80 16.28
C ILE A 38 -0.97 -6.48 16.31
N GLY A 39 -0.62 -5.26 15.91
CA GLY A 39 0.77 -4.79 15.85
C GLY A 39 1.58 -5.31 14.67
N GLU A 40 0.93 -5.90 13.65
CA GLU A 40 1.55 -6.27 12.39
C GLU A 40 1.33 -5.18 11.34
N ILE A 41 2.40 -4.80 10.63
CA ILE A 41 2.34 -3.81 9.54
C ILE A 41 2.90 -4.49 8.29
N LYS A 42 2.09 -4.51 7.24
CA LYS A 42 2.46 -5.09 5.94
C LYS A 42 2.52 -4.00 4.89
N LYS A 43 3.69 -3.85 4.25
CA LYS A 43 3.84 -3.03 3.04
C LYS A 43 3.88 -3.93 1.82
N ASN A 44 3.02 -3.66 0.85
CA ASN A 44 2.99 -4.35 -0.43
C ASN A 44 3.75 -3.54 -1.49
N ARG A 45 3.85 -4.08 -2.70
CA ARG A 45 4.53 -3.41 -3.82
C ARG A 45 3.90 -2.07 -4.21
N ARG A 46 2.58 -1.94 -4.09
CA ARG A 46 1.87 -0.69 -4.37
C ARG A 46 2.31 0.40 -3.39
N ALA A 47 2.31 0.09 -2.08
CA ALA A 47 2.79 0.99 -1.04
C ALA A 47 4.26 1.37 -1.25
N ILE A 48 5.12 0.43 -1.66
CA ILE A 48 6.53 0.72 -1.99
C ILE A 48 6.64 1.76 -3.13
N GLN A 49 5.79 1.66 -4.16
CA GLN A 49 5.81 2.57 -5.30
C GLN A 49 5.20 3.93 -4.97
N GLU A 50 4.06 3.95 -4.27
CA GLU A 50 3.34 5.18 -3.91
C GLU A 50 4.13 6.02 -2.89
N GLU A 51 4.78 5.38 -1.91
CA GLU A 51 5.62 6.05 -0.92
C GLU A 51 7.07 6.26 -1.40
N LEU A 52 7.40 5.85 -2.64
CA LEU A 52 8.73 5.97 -3.24
C LEU A 52 9.85 5.41 -2.34
N ILE A 53 9.61 4.22 -1.78
CA ILE A 53 10.54 3.57 -0.85
C ILE A 53 11.75 3.04 -1.62
N ALA A 54 12.89 3.73 -1.49
CA ALA A 54 14.13 3.34 -2.15
C ALA A 54 15.08 2.52 -1.25
N ASN A 55 15.01 2.73 0.06
CA ASN A 55 15.92 2.11 1.03
C ASN A 55 15.21 1.68 2.33
N THR A 56 15.94 1.00 3.21
CA THR A 56 15.42 0.51 4.49
C THR A 56 15.05 1.62 5.46
N LYS A 57 15.67 2.80 5.40
CA LYS A 57 15.30 3.97 6.22
C LYS A 57 13.93 4.50 5.81
N ASP A 58 13.67 4.58 4.51
CA ASP A 58 12.38 4.99 3.97
C ASP A 58 11.29 3.96 4.27
N LEU A 59 11.64 2.66 4.34
CA LEU A 59 10.69 1.58 4.62
C LEU A 59 9.94 1.77 5.94
N VAL A 60 10.60 2.30 6.97
CA VAL A 60 10.04 2.46 8.32
C VAL A 60 9.68 3.90 8.66
N ARG A 61 9.87 4.85 7.74
CA ARG A 61 9.67 6.30 7.98
C ARG A 61 8.29 6.64 8.53
N TYR A 62 7.25 5.98 8.02
CA TYR A 62 5.84 6.24 8.39
C TYR A 62 5.26 5.17 9.32
N THR A 63 6.10 4.28 9.83
CA THR A 63 5.67 3.21 10.73
C THR A 63 5.95 3.64 12.17
N THR A 64 4.92 3.60 13.02
CA THR A 64 5.09 3.85 14.45
C THR A 64 5.81 2.68 15.12
N ASP A 65 6.50 2.95 16.21
CA ASP A 65 7.21 1.95 17.04
C ASP A 65 8.33 1.16 16.34
N VAL A 66 8.67 1.49 15.10
CA VAL A 66 9.81 0.93 14.36
C VAL A 66 10.72 2.06 13.88
N GLY A 67 12.01 1.94 14.17
CA GLY A 67 13.05 2.85 13.73
C GLY A 67 14.24 2.10 13.16
N ILE A 68 15.33 2.81 12.93
CA ILE A 68 16.57 2.27 12.40
C ILE A 68 17.59 2.13 13.52
N ALA A 69 18.20 0.95 13.63
CA ALA A 69 19.37 0.73 14.48
C ALA A 69 20.62 1.11 13.67
N ASP A 70 21.20 2.27 13.96
CA ASP A 70 22.35 2.82 13.24
C ASP A 70 23.59 2.78 14.15
N SER A 71 24.67 2.16 13.68
CA SER A 71 25.98 2.14 14.36
C SER A 71 26.97 3.12 13.67
N GLY A 72 26.44 4.11 12.96
CA GLY A 72 27.19 5.15 12.25
C GLY A 72 27.54 4.74 10.82
N ARG A 73 28.50 3.81 10.66
CA ARG A 73 28.97 3.40 9.32
C ARG A 73 28.20 2.23 8.70
N HIS A 74 27.55 1.42 9.52
CA HIS A 74 26.81 0.25 9.07
C HIS A 74 25.41 0.26 9.67
N LEU A 75 24.42 0.00 8.83
CA LEU A 75 23.05 -0.24 9.27
C LEU A 75 23.03 -1.58 10.01
N LYS A 76 22.72 -1.56 11.31
CA LYS A 76 22.64 -2.79 12.12
C LYS A 76 21.27 -3.46 12.03
N GLY A 77 20.29 -2.76 11.49
CA GLY A 77 18.94 -3.28 11.25
C GLY A 77 17.89 -2.30 11.74
N PHE A 78 16.88 -2.82 12.44
CA PHE A 78 15.75 -2.06 12.93
C PHE A 78 15.76 -1.99 14.45
N ALA A 79 15.28 -0.87 14.98
CA ALA A 79 14.90 -0.75 16.38
C ALA A 79 13.38 -0.88 16.48
N MET A 80 12.87 -1.65 17.43
CA MET A 80 11.43 -1.80 17.65
C MET A 80 11.12 -1.50 19.11
N ARG A 81 10.19 -0.57 19.38
CA ARG A 81 9.75 -0.24 20.76
C ARG A 81 10.91 -0.03 21.75
N GLY A 82 11.98 0.64 21.31
CA GLY A 82 13.17 0.91 22.13
C GLY A 82 14.15 -0.25 22.30
N VAL A 83 13.94 -1.40 21.65
CA VAL A 83 14.94 -2.48 21.56
C VAL A 83 15.60 -2.53 20.20
N GLU A 84 16.88 -2.94 20.17
CA GLU A 84 17.71 -3.01 18.96
C GLU A 84 18.72 -4.17 19.05
N GLY A 85 19.42 -4.45 17.95
CA GLY A 85 20.41 -5.52 17.84
C GLY A 85 19.78 -6.91 17.98
N ASN A 86 20.43 -7.79 18.75
CA ASN A 86 20.01 -9.17 19.03
C ASN A 86 18.59 -9.34 19.61
N ARG A 87 17.96 -8.25 20.05
CA ARG A 87 16.59 -8.24 20.59
C ARG A 87 15.53 -8.12 19.49
N VAL A 88 15.93 -7.90 18.25
CA VAL A 88 15.06 -7.74 17.09
C VAL A 88 15.40 -8.82 16.06
N GLY A 89 14.45 -9.73 15.81
CA GLY A 89 14.59 -10.75 14.78
C GLY A 89 14.32 -10.19 13.38
N ILE A 90 15.25 -10.39 12.46
CA ILE A 90 15.10 -10.03 11.04
C ILE A 90 15.18 -11.31 10.22
N SER A 91 14.23 -11.50 9.31
CA SER A 91 14.23 -12.61 8.37
C SER A 91 13.99 -12.11 6.96
N ILE A 92 14.70 -12.69 6.00
CA ILE A 92 14.59 -12.38 4.58
C ILE A 92 14.27 -13.69 3.88
N ASP A 93 13.17 -13.74 3.14
CA ASP A 93 12.71 -14.94 2.41
C ASP A 93 12.66 -16.22 3.28
N GLY A 94 12.34 -16.06 4.57
CA GLY A 94 12.26 -17.16 5.54
C GLY A 94 13.58 -17.56 6.18
N VAL A 95 14.69 -16.89 5.86
CA VAL A 95 16.01 -17.10 6.47
C VAL A 95 16.28 -16.01 7.50
N ASN A 96 16.60 -16.41 8.74
CA ASN A 96 16.95 -15.46 9.80
C ASN A 96 18.36 -14.89 9.57
N LEU A 97 18.48 -13.58 9.70
CA LEU A 97 19.78 -12.89 9.64
C LEU A 97 20.52 -13.07 10.98
N PRO A 98 21.80 -13.45 10.98
CA PRO A 98 22.59 -13.55 12.21
C PRO A 98 22.87 -12.17 12.80
N ASP A 99 23.04 -12.11 14.12
CA ASP A 99 23.29 -10.86 14.86
C ASP A 99 24.72 -10.28 14.65
N SER A 100 25.68 -11.12 14.28
CA SER A 100 27.08 -10.72 14.05
C SER A 100 27.67 -11.41 12.82
N GLU A 101 28.32 -10.61 11.98
CA GLU A 101 29.20 -11.09 10.91
C GLU A 101 30.62 -11.26 11.48
N GLU A 102 30.89 -12.38 12.15
CA GLU A 102 32.26 -12.69 12.56
C GLU A 102 33.08 -13.18 11.36
N ASN A 103 34.11 -12.42 11.00
CA ASN A 103 35.12 -12.88 10.05
C ASN A 103 36.04 -13.90 10.74
N SER A 104 35.74 -15.19 10.56
CA SER A 104 36.49 -16.32 11.13
C SER A 104 38.01 -16.29 10.85
N LEU A 105 38.46 -15.57 9.81
CA LEU A 105 39.89 -15.40 9.50
C LEU A 105 40.62 -14.56 10.55
N TYR A 106 39.98 -13.51 11.09
CA TYR A 106 40.58 -12.67 12.12
C TYR A 106 40.36 -13.21 13.53
N ALA A 107 39.32 -14.04 13.74
CA ALA A 107 39.08 -14.71 15.02
C ALA A 107 40.22 -15.68 15.40
N ARG A 108 40.76 -16.43 14.42
CA ARG A 108 41.89 -17.35 14.64
C ARG A 108 43.20 -16.62 14.93
N LEU A 109 43.40 -15.44 14.36
CA LEU A 109 44.65 -14.68 14.46
C LEU A 109 44.72 -13.78 15.71
N GLY A 110 43.69 -13.79 16.57
CA GLY A 110 43.71 -13.05 17.83
C GLY A 110 43.64 -11.53 17.70
N PHE A 111 43.35 -11.00 16.50
CA PHE A 111 43.25 -9.56 16.25
C PHE A 111 41.86 -8.96 16.57
N ILE A 112 41.07 -9.60 17.43
CA ILE A 112 39.75 -9.08 17.82
C ILE A 112 39.96 -7.89 18.78
N TYR A 113 40.09 -6.70 18.22
CA TYR A 113 39.97 -5.47 18.98
C TYR A 113 38.52 -5.34 19.48
N HIS A 114 38.32 -5.56 20.78
CA HIS A 114 37.10 -5.14 21.45
C HIS A 114 36.96 -3.62 21.36
N ARG A 115 35.84 -3.13 20.81
CA ARG A 115 35.24 -1.86 21.21
C ARG A 115 33.73 -1.94 21.08
#